data_AF-A0A141RCT3-F1
#
_entry.id   AF-A0A141RCT3-F1
#
_cell.length_a   1.000
_cell.length_b   1.000
_cell.length_c   1.000
_cell.angle_alpha   90.00
_cell.angle_beta   90.00
_cell.angle_gamma   90.00
#
_symmetry.space_group_name_H-M   'P 1'
#
loop_
_entity.id
_entity.type
_entity.pdbx_description
1 polymer ?
#
loop_
_entity_poly.entity_id
_entity_poly.type
_entity_poly.pdbx_seq_one_letter_code
_entity_poly.pdbx_strand_id
1 'polypeptide(L)'
;MPYDRPFTSMAPFPLCPRCEAEYRHPGDRRFHAQPVACADCGPRLEWRAEGESLVGEAALQAAIHQLQAGQIVAIKGVGGFHLVCDAGNPRAVAALRTRKHRPAKPLAVMLPAADSLPAAAQALLTSPAAP
;
A
#
# COMPACT_ATOMS: atom_id res chain seq x y z
N MET A 1 -9.72 -19.41 -12.48
CA MET A 1 -11.05 -19.64 -11.86
C MET A 1 -11.14 -21.10 -11.52
N PRO A 2 -11.59 -21.48 -10.31
CA PRO A 2 -12.37 -20.70 -9.33
C PRO A 2 -11.58 -19.60 -8.57
N TYR A 3 -12.27 -18.75 -7.80
CA TYR A 3 -11.66 -17.84 -6.81
C TYR A 3 -11.36 -18.62 -5.53
N ASP A 4 -10.20 -19.24 -5.50
CA ASP A 4 -9.72 -20.06 -4.39
C ASP A 4 -8.21 -19.83 -4.23
N ARG A 5 -7.72 -19.88 -3.00
CA ARG A 5 -6.35 -19.48 -2.61
C ARG A 5 -5.26 -20.09 -3.51
N PRO A 6 -5.29 -21.40 -3.87
CA PRO A 6 -4.29 -22.01 -4.75
C PRO A 6 -4.19 -21.38 -6.14
N PHE A 7 -5.24 -20.68 -6.59
CA PHE A 7 -5.32 -20.00 -7.88
C PHE A 7 -5.18 -18.48 -7.76
N THR A 8 -4.59 -17.99 -6.67
CA THR A 8 -4.31 -16.56 -6.42
C THR A 8 -2.81 -16.29 -6.25
N SER A 9 -2.44 -15.02 -6.20
CA SER A 9 -1.09 -14.57 -5.83
C SER A 9 -0.66 -15.00 -4.42
N MET A 10 -1.59 -15.48 -3.58
CA MET A 10 -1.32 -15.92 -2.21
C MET A 10 -1.00 -17.43 -2.12
N ALA A 11 -1.06 -18.17 -3.23
CA ALA A 11 -0.71 -19.60 -3.26
C ALA A 11 0.71 -19.92 -2.71
N PRO A 12 1.76 -19.10 -2.94
CA PRO A 12 3.10 -19.35 -2.41
C PRO A 12 3.24 -19.11 -0.89
N PHE A 13 2.18 -18.69 -0.20
CA PHE A 13 2.17 -18.31 1.21
C PHE A 13 1.29 -19.28 2.03
N PRO A 14 1.83 -20.41 2.52
CA PRO A 14 1.05 -21.36 3.32
C PRO A 14 0.54 -20.71 4.61
N LEU A 15 -0.72 -20.96 4.99
CA LEU A 15 -1.28 -20.40 6.21
C LEU A 15 -0.61 -20.97 7.46
N CYS A 16 -0.29 -20.11 8.43
CA CYS A 16 0.09 -20.56 9.76
C CYS A 16 -1.14 -21.12 10.51
N PRO A 17 -0.96 -21.91 11.58
CA PRO A 17 -2.07 -22.55 12.29
C PRO A 17 -3.17 -21.59 12.75
N ARG A 18 -2.79 -20.37 13.19
CA ARG A 18 -3.75 -19.32 13.58
C ARG A 18 -4.61 -18.87 12.41
N CYS A 19 -3.98 -18.51 11.28
CA CYS A 19 -4.73 -18.06 10.11
C CYS A 19 -5.58 -19.19 9.51
N GLU A 20 -5.12 -20.44 9.55
CA GLU A 20 -5.89 -21.59 9.09
C GLU A 20 -7.15 -21.82 9.94
N ALA A 21 -7.04 -21.71 11.26
CA ALA A 21 -8.18 -21.85 12.17
C ALA A 21 -9.26 -20.79 11.87
N GLU A 22 -8.86 -19.54 11.67
CA GLU A 22 -9.74 -18.42 11.32
C GLU A 22 -10.34 -18.60 9.92
N TYR A 23 -9.53 -19.03 8.95
CA TYR A 23 -9.96 -19.29 7.57
C TYR A 23 -11.04 -20.37 7.47
N ARG A 24 -10.99 -21.38 8.36
CA ARG A 24 -11.95 -22.51 8.39
C ARG A 24 -13.15 -22.30 9.31
N HIS A 25 -13.16 -21.27 10.16
CA HIS A 25 -14.21 -21.08 11.16
C HIS A 25 -15.37 -20.21 10.61
N PRO A 26 -16.59 -20.74 10.39
CA PRO A 26 -17.69 -19.97 9.78
C PRO A 26 -18.15 -18.74 10.58
N GLY A 27 -17.87 -18.70 11.89
CA GLY A 27 -18.16 -17.56 12.74
C GLY A 27 -17.08 -16.46 12.72
N ASP A 28 -15.93 -16.69 12.09
CA ASP A 28 -14.87 -15.68 11.98
C ASP A 28 -15.12 -14.81 10.75
N ARG A 29 -14.89 -13.49 10.89
CA ARG A 29 -14.94 -12.55 9.76
C ARG A 29 -14.00 -12.93 8.60
N ARG A 30 -12.96 -13.72 8.86
CA ARG A 30 -11.95 -14.17 7.91
C ARG A 30 -12.25 -15.55 7.32
N PHE A 31 -13.42 -16.12 7.58
CA PHE A 31 -13.86 -17.37 6.96
C PHE A 31 -13.77 -17.29 5.42
N HIS A 32 -13.04 -18.21 4.80
CA HIS A 32 -12.82 -18.26 3.34
C HIS A 32 -12.29 -16.95 2.73
N ALA A 33 -11.63 -16.10 3.53
CA ALA A 33 -10.91 -14.94 3.02
C ALA A 33 -9.66 -15.42 2.27
N GLN A 34 -9.78 -15.66 0.96
CA GLN A 34 -8.73 -16.22 0.11
C GLN A 34 -7.36 -15.53 0.25
N PRO A 35 -7.27 -14.19 0.38
CA PRO A 35 -6.00 -13.50 0.55
C PRO A 35 -5.58 -13.29 2.01
N VAL A 36 -6.17 -14.00 2.99
CA VAL A 36 -5.82 -13.86 4.40
C VAL A 36 -4.35 -14.20 4.65
N ALA A 37 -3.72 -13.44 5.53
CA ALA A 37 -2.37 -13.64 6.00
C ALA A 37 -2.13 -12.89 7.33
N CYS A 38 -0.99 -13.15 7.95
CA CYS A 38 -0.45 -12.37 9.05
C CYS A 38 1.06 -12.17 8.88
N ALA A 39 1.74 -11.55 9.85
CA ALA A 39 3.19 -11.34 9.81
C ALA A 39 4.02 -12.65 9.73
N ASP A 40 3.45 -13.78 10.18
CA ASP A 40 4.14 -15.07 10.22
C ASP A 40 4.08 -15.81 8.88
N CYS A 41 2.96 -15.74 8.17
CA CYS A 41 2.70 -16.51 6.94
C CYS A 41 2.55 -15.67 5.67
N GLY A 42 2.49 -14.35 5.79
CA GLY A 42 2.19 -13.44 4.69
C GLY A 42 3.39 -12.89 3.94
N PRO A 43 3.14 -12.07 2.91
CA PRO A 43 4.17 -11.28 2.27
C PRO A 43 4.78 -10.28 3.27
N ARG A 44 6.04 -9.89 3.01
CA ARG A 44 6.78 -8.91 3.81
C ARG A 44 7.12 -7.70 2.94
N LEU A 45 7.21 -6.54 3.59
CA LEU A 45 7.72 -5.34 2.94
C LEU A 45 9.21 -5.49 2.67
N GLU A 46 9.68 -4.89 1.59
CA GLU A 46 11.08 -4.76 1.24
C GLU A 46 11.35 -3.32 0.79
N TRP A 47 12.41 -2.73 1.32
CA TRP A 47 12.96 -1.45 0.90
C TRP A 47 14.22 -1.70 0.06
N ARG A 48 14.38 -0.96 -1.03
CA ARG A 48 15.55 -1.04 -1.90
C ARG A 48 15.99 0.35 -2.33
N ALA A 49 17.21 0.75 -1.98
CA ALA A 49 17.83 1.99 -2.45
C ALA A 49 19.36 1.86 -2.42
N GLU A 50 20.06 2.32 -3.47
CA GLU A 50 21.53 2.48 -3.48
C GLU A 50 22.35 1.26 -2.95
N GLY A 51 21.88 0.04 -3.21
CA GLY A 51 22.54 -1.19 -2.74
C GLY A 51 22.15 -1.65 -1.33
N GLU A 52 21.36 -0.86 -0.60
CA GLU A 52 20.73 -1.24 0.66
C GLU A 52 19.43 -2.02 0.40
N SER A 53 19.23 -3.11 1.17
CA SER A 53 17.95 -3.80 1.27
C SER A 53 17.57 -4.03 2.73
N LEU A 54 16.35 -3.62 3.08
CA LEU A 54 15.75 -3.82 4.40
C LEU A 54 14.42 -4.54 4.24
N VAL A 55 13.98 -5.26 5.27
CA VAL A 55 12.73 -6.05 5.23
C VAL A 55 11.84 -5.77 6.44
N GLY A 56 10.53 -6.01 6.28
CA GLY A 56 9.55 -5.88 7.35
C GLY A 56 9.41 -4.43 7.85
N GLU A 57 9.38 -4.26 9.18
CA GLU A 57 9.19 -2.94 9.80
C GLU A 57 10.32 -1.96 9.45
N ALA A 58 11.56 -2.42 9.39
CA ALA A 58 12.70 -1.58 9.01
C ALA A 58 12.55 -0.99 7.60
N ALA A 59 11.96 -1.75 6.67
CA ALA A 59 11.66 -1.27 5.33
C ALA A 59 10.60 -0.16 5.33
N LEU A 60 9.56 -0.31 6.16
CA LEU A 60 8.53 0.72 6.33
C LEU A 60 9.13 2.00 6.91
N GLN A 61 9.94 1.89 7.96
CA GLN A 61 10.59 3.03 8.59
C GLN A 61 11.56 3.74 7.65
N ALA A 62 12.31 3.01 6.81
CA ALA A 62 13.16 3.60 5.79
C ALA A 62 12.36 4.42 4.77
N ALA A 63 11.22 3.90 4.30
CA ALA A 63 10.34 4.64 3.39
C ALA A 63 9.77 5.91 4.04
N ILE A 64 9.32 5.83 5.29
CA ILE A 64 8.81 6.99 6.06
C ILE A 64 9.91 8.05 6.20
N HIS A 65 11.11 7.65 6.63
CA HIS A 65 12.24 8.55 6.81
C HIS A 65 12.58 9.29 5.51
N GLN A 66 12.61 8.58 4.39
CA GLN A 66 12.92 9.18 3.10
C GLN A 66 11.84 10.17 2.63
N LEU A 67 10.55 9.86 2.85
CA LEU A 67 9.47 10.80 2.56
C LEU A 67 9.56 12.07 3.43
N GLN A 68 9.86 11.91 4.72
CA GLN A 68 10.06 13.04 5.64
C GLN A 68 11.29 13.88 5.26
N ALA A 69 12.34 13.25 4.71
CA ALA A 69 13.52 13.92 4.17
C ALA A 69 13.26 14.61 2.81
N GLY A 70 12.02 14.63 2.32
CA GLY A 70 11.64 15.26 1.05
C GLY A 70 12.07 14.48 -0.19
N GLN A 71 12.40 13.19 -0.05
CA GLN A 71 12.72 12.32 -1.17
C GLN A 71 11.45 11.78 -1.83
N ILE A 72 11.65 11.13 -2.99
CA ILE A 72 10.60 10.46 -3.75
C ILE A 72 10.77 8.96 -3.59
N VAL A 73 9.72 8.27 -3.17
CA VAL A 73 9.71 6.81 -2.96
C VAL A 73 8.72 6.15 -3.91
N ALA A 74 9.10 5.01 -4.49
CA ALA A 74 8.16 4.15 -5.22
C ALA A 74 7.48 3.17 -4.26
N ILE A 75 6.15 3.17 -4.19
CA ILE A 75 5.37 2.31 -3.30
C ILE A 75 4.48 1.37 -4.11
N LYS A 76 4.56 0.07 -3.83
CA LYS A 76 3.68 -0.94 -4.45
C LYS A 76 2.28 -0.87 -3.84
N GLY A 77 1.30 -0.52 -4.65
CA GLY A 77 -0.13 -0.62 -4.33
C GLY A 77 -0.74 -1.94 -4.83
N VAL A 78 -2.07 -2.03 -4.79
CA VAL A 78 -2.81 -3.24 -5.22
C VAL A 78 -2.68 -3.48 -6.73
N GLY A 79 -2.79 -2.42 -7.54
CA GLY A 79 -2.81 -2.51 -9.00
C GLY A 79 -1.52 -2.06 -9.71
N GLY A 80 -0.45 -1.74 -8.99
CA GLY A 80 0.76 -1.20 -9.58
C GLY A 80 1.64 -0.47 -8.58
N PHE A 81 2.43 0.50 -9.06
CA PHE A 81 3.30 1.33 -8.24
C PHE A 81 2.91 2.80 -8.32
N HIS A 82 3.06 3.51 -7.20
CA HIS A 82 2.95 4.96 -7.11
C HIS A 82 4.33 5.57 -6.86
N LEU A 83 4.62 6.71 -7.49
CA LEU A 83 5.71 7.59 -7.07
C LEU A 83 5.13 8.57 -6.06
N VAL A 84 5.67 8.55 -4.85
CA VAL A 84 5.13 9.27 -3.69
C VAL A 84 6.19 10.22 -3.16
N CYS A 85 5.77 11.44 -2.86
CA CYS A 85 6.54 12.44 -2.14
C CYS A 85 5.59 13.27 -1.28
N ASP A 86 6.14 14.06 -0.35
CA ASP A 86 5.34 15.02 0.40
C ASP A 86 4.75 16.09 -0.54
N ALA A 87 3.42 16.18 -0.57
CA ALA A 87 2.69 17.17 -1.38
C ALA A 87 2.83 18.60 -0.83
N GLY A 88 3.13 18.75 0.47
CA GLY A 88 3.41 20.02 1.13
C GLY A 88 4.83 20.55 0.88
N ASN A 89 5.69 19.77 0.21
CA ASN A 89 7.07 20.14 -0.09
C ASN A 89 7.25 20.53 -1.57
N PRO A 90 7.31 21.82 -1.92
CA PRO A 90 7.40 22.27 -3.31
C PRO A 90 8.65 21.77 -4.03
N ARG A 91 9.76 21.57 -3.31
CA ARG A 91 11.02 21.07 -3.89
C ARG A 91 10.88 19.61 -4.31
N ALA A 92 10.27 18.77 -3.48
CA ALA A 92 10.03 17.36 -3.79
C ALA A 92 9.07 17.21 -4.98
N VAL A 93 7.99 17.98 -5.02
CA VAL A 93 7.03 17.99 -6.12
C VAL A 93 7.68 18.46 -7.43
N ALA A 94 8.50 19.51 -7.39
CA ALA A 94 9.24 19.98 -8.56
C ALA A 94 10.23 18.92 -9.07
N ALA A 95 10.99 18.29 -8.17
CA ALA A 95 11.90 17.20 -8.53
C ALA A 95 11.16 16.01 -9.18
N LEU A 96 9.99 15.64 -8.65
CA LEU A 96 9.15 14.58 -9.22
C LEU A 96 8.69 14.95 -10.65
N ARG A 97 8.22 16.18 -10.86
CA ARG A 97 7.78 16.65 -12.18
C ARG A 97 8.91 16.62 -13.20
N THR A 98 10.10 17.09 -12.81
CA THR A 98 11.30 17.08 -13.65
C THR A 98 11.69 15.65 -14.02
N ARG A 99 11.88 14.76 -13.04
CA ARG A 99 12.28 13.36 -13.28
C ARG A 99 11.25 12.58 -14.11
N LYS A 100 9.96 12.86 -13.92
CA LYS A 100 8.86 12.21 -14.64
C LYS A 100 8.52 12.86 -15.99
N HIS A 101 9.20 13.95 -16.37
CA HIS A 101 8.87 14.75 -17.56
C HIS A 101 7.38 15.13 -17.62
N ARG A 102 6.81 15.57 -16.49
CA ARG A 102 5.38 15.88 -16.32
C ARG A 102 5.18 17.32 -15.82
N PRO A 103 5.38 18.33 -16.67
CA PRO A 103 5.44 19.73 -16.23
C PRO A 103 4.12 20.23 -15.66
N ALA A 104 3.00 20.01 -16.36
CA ALA A 104 1.72 20.63 -16.00
C ALA A 104 0.64 19.65 -15.51
N LYS A 105 0.62 18.41 -16.03
CA LYS A 105 -0.48 17.47 -15.76
C LYS A 105 -0.67 17.29 -14.24
N PRO A 106 -1.90 17.45 -13.69
CA PRO A 106 -2.16 17.36 -12.25
C PRO A 106 -1.65 16.06 -11.65
N LEU A 107 -1.23 16.12 -10.39
CA LEU A 107 -0.81 14.95 -9.60
C LEU A 107 -1.90 14.68 -8.57
N ALA A 108 -2.23 13.40 -8.36
CA ALA A 108 -3.11 13.01 -7.28
C ALA A 108 -2.40 13.20 -5.93
N VAL A 109 -3.18 13.46 -4.88
CA VAL A 109 -2.70 13.56 -3.49
C VAL A 109 -3.50 12.61 -2.62
N MET A 110 -2.84 12.02 -1.63
CA MET A 110 -3.50 11.20 -0.61
C MET A 110 -3.56 12.01 0.69
N LEU A 111 -4.72 12.05 1.31
CA LEU A 111 -4.96 12.76 2.56
C LEU A 111 -5.07 11.77 3.72
N PRO A 112 -4.64 12.15 4.93
CA PRO A 112 -4.81 11.29 6.11
C PRO A 112 -6.27 11.17 6.54
N ALA A 113 -7.10 12.18 6.26
CA ALA A 113 -8.53 12.20 6.57
C ALA A 113 -9.29 13.10 5.58
N ALA A 114 -10.59 12.87 5.44
CA ALA A 114 -11.47 13.62 4.55
C ALA A 114 -12.30 14.70 5.27
N ASP A 115 -12.14 14.86 6.58
CA ASP A 115 -13.03 15.65 7.45
C ASP A 115 -13.17 17.12 7.03
N SER A 116 -12.16 17.68 6.36
CA SER A 116 -12.14 19.06 5.86
C SER A 116 -12.82 19.24 4.50
N LEU A 117 -13.32 18.17 3.88
CA LEU A 117 -13.93 18.20 2.55
C LEU A 117 -15.46 18.30 2.62
N PRO A 118 -16.15 18.70 1.53
CA PRO A 118 -17.61 18.66 1.48
C PRO A 118 -18.17 17.25 1.71
N ALA A 119 -19.34 17.14 2.33
CA ALA A 119 -19.96 15.85 2.68
C ALA A 119 -20.09 14.88 1.48
N ALA A 120 -20.39 15.41 0.29
CA ALA A 120 -20.46 14.60 -0.94
C ALA A 120 -19.11 13.97 -1.32
N ALA A 121 -18.00 14.68 -1.13
CA ALA A 121 -16.66 14.15 -1.37
C ALA A 121 -16.27 13.12 -0.31
N GLN A 122 -16.58 13.39 0.96
CA GLN A 122 -16.33 12.44 2.06
C GLN A 122 -17.01 11.10 1.79
N ALA A 123 -18.29 11.12 1.42
CA ALA A 123 -19.07 9.91 1.15
C ALA A 123 -18.46 9.04 0.02
N LEU A 124 -17.90 9.67 -1.02
CA LEU A 124 -17.24 8.94 -2.12
C LEU A 124 -15.88 8.37 -1.68
N LEU A 125 -15.06 9.17 -0.99
CA LEU A 125 -13.70 8.80 -0.57
C LEU A 125 -13.68 7.69 0.48
N THR A 126 -14.73 7.56 1.30
CA THR A 126 -14.84 6.48 2.30
C THR A 126 -15.54 5.22 1.79
N SER A 127 -15.90 5.17 0.51
CA SER A 127 -16.52 3.98 -0.10
C SER A 127 -15.49 2.86 -0.30
N PRO A 128 -15.92 1.58 -0.42
CA PRO A 128 -14.99 0.48 -0.75
C PRO A 128 -14.23 0.66 -2.06
N ALA A 129 -14.73 1.49 -2.98
CA ALA A 129 -14.05 1.80 -4.22
C ALA A 129 -12.84 2.74 -4.02
N ALA A 130 -12.86 3.59 -2.99
CA ALA A 130 -11.81 4.57 -2.67
C ALA A 130 -11.23 5.28 -3.93
N PRO A 131 -12.07 6.02 -4.69
CA PRO A 131 -11.71 6.58 -6.00
C PRO A 131 -10.65 7.69 -5.95
#